data_AF-A0A7W1FKY5-F1
#
_entry.id   AF-A0A7W1FKY5-F1
#
_cell.length_a   1.000
_cell.length_b   1.000
_cell.length_c   1.000
_cell.angle_alpha   90.00
_cell.angle_beta   90.00
_cell.angle_gamma   90.00
#
_symmetry.space_group_name_H-M   'P 1'
#
loop_
_entity.id
_entity.type
_entity.pdbx_description
1 polymer ?
#
loop_
_entity_poly.entity_id
_entity_poly.type
_entity_poly.pdbx_seq_one_letter_code
_entity_poly.pdbx_strand_id
1 'polypeptide(L)'
;MITCQSCGHDNALGTTFCRGCGTRLVVDFQSIEQSVQSTRVADLDHAVLRSGRSALMLCTFALVCALIARYVVVPPMPPTVSPPTPLIEVFLPQEAAPAK
;
A
#
# COMPACT_ATOMS: atom_id res chain seq x y z
N MET A 1 32.99 -9.69 23.49
CA MET A 1 33.88 -9.00 24.42
C MET A 1 34.07 -7.57 23.96
N ILE A 2 34.31 -6.62 24.86
CA ILE A 2 34.57 -5.21 24.56
C ILE A 2 35.92 -4.80 25.13
N THR A 3 36.78 -4.26 24.28
CA THR A 3 38.11 -3.76 24.64
C THR A 3 38.00 -2.39 25.31
N CYS A 4 38.71 -2.21 26.41
CA CYS A 4 38.79 -0.91 27.06
C CYS A 4 39.64 0.07 26.24
N GLN A 5 39.07 1.24 25.90
CA GLN A 5 39.79 2.28 25.17
C GLN A 5 40.91 2.98 25.98
N SER A 6 40.95 2.77 27.30
CA SER A 6 41.93 3.38 28.20
C SER A 6 43.14 2.47 28.47
N CYS A 7 42.91 1.18 28.71
CA CYS A 7 43.98 0.24 29.10
C CYS A 7 44.11 -1.02 28.21
N GLY A 8 43.24 -1.19 27.21
CA GLY A 8 43.26 -2.35 26.31
C GLY A 8 42.74 -3.66 26.92
N HIS A 9 42.26 -3.66 28.16
CA HIS A 9 41.73 -4.87 28.80
C HIS A 9 40.41 -5.34 28.16
N ASP A 10 40.30 -6.64 27.92
CA ASP A 10 39.09 -7.27 27.40
C ASP A 10 38.06 -7.49 28.52
N ASN A 11 36.87 -6.91 28.33
CA ASN A 11 35.77 -7.04 29.25
C ASN A 11 34.60 -7.81 28.61
N ALA A 12 33.75 -8.41 29.45
CA ALA A 12 32.52 -9.02 28.99
C ALA A 12 31.54 -7.96 28.45
N LEU A 13 30.71 -8.35 27.47
CA LEU A 13 29.65 -7.46 26.98
C LEU A 13 28.63 -7.25 28.11
N GLY A 14 28.29 -5.98 28.42
CA GLY A 14 27.39 -5.60 29.49
C GLY A 14 28.04 -5.03 30.76
N THR A 15 29.37 -5.00 30.87
CA THR A 15 30.05 -4.31 31.97
C THR A 15 30.10 -2.80 31.74
N THR A 16 29.69 -2.00 32.73
CA THR A 16 29.71 -0.52 32.65
C THR A 16 31.11 0.08 32.85
N PHE A 17 31.96 -0.63 33.60
CA PHE A 17 33.31 -0.23 33.96
C PHE A 17 34.31 -1.32 33.61
N CYS A 18 35.53 -0.92 33.24
CA CYS A 18 36.62 -1.84 32.95
C CYS A 18 37.11 -2.53 34.24
N ARG A 19 37.21 -3.86 34.23
CA ARG A 19 37.70 -4.66 35.37
C ARG A 19 39.21 -4.51 35.63
N GLY A 20 39.97 -4.07 34.62
CA GLY A 20 41.41 -3.83 34.75
C GLY A 20 41.81 -2.45 35.29
N CYS A 21 41.16 -1.37 34.85
CA CYS A 21 41.55 0.01 35.20
C CYS A 21 40.44 0.88 35.82
N GLY A 22 39.22 0.35 35.97
CA GLY A 22 38.08 1.09 36.53
C GLY A 22 37.49 2.19 35.62
N THR A 23 38.07 2.45 34.44
CA THR A 23 37.54 3.46 33.50
C THR A 23 36.17 3.03 32.98
N ARG A 24 35.23 3.98 32.86
CA ARG A 24 33.92 3.74 32.26
C ARG A 24 34.07 3.35 30.79
N LEU A 25 33.42 2.26 30.41
CA LEU A 25 33.41 1.82 29.02
C LEU A 25 32.39 2.67 28.26
N VAL A 26 32.85 3.37 27.22
CA VAL A 26 31.98 4.11 26.31
C VAL A 26 31.57 3.15 25.21
N VAL A 27 30.29 2.79 25.23
CA VAL A 27 29.64 2.03 24.16
C VAL A 27 28.93 3.04 23.28
N ASP A 28 29.20 3.02 21.98
CA ASP A 28 28.45 3.83 21.04
C ASP A 28 27.08 3.19 20.77
N PHE A 29 26.09 3.63 21.54
CA PHE A 29 24.72 3.14 21.44
C PHE A 29 24.09 3.44 20.07
N GLN A 30 24.56 4.46 19.34
CA GLN A 30 24.01 4.77 18.01
C GLN A 30 24.32 3.67 17.00
N SER A 31 25.53 3.14 17.01
CA SER A 31 25.92 2.02 16.13
C SER A 31 25.12 0.74 16.43
N ILE A 32 24.83 0.50 17.72
CA ILE A 32 24.02 -0.64 18.14
C ILE A 32 22.58 -0.46 17.69
N GLU A 33 21.98 0.70 17.91
CA GLU A 33 20.61 0.99 17.48
C GLU A 33 20.45 0.87 15.96
N GLN A 34 21.40 1.38 15.17
CA GLN A 34 21.38 1.25 13.71
C GLN A 34 21.43 -0.21 13.25
N SER A 35 22.28 -1.04 13.88
CA SER A 35 22.37 -2.46 13.54
C SER A 35 21.07 -3.22 13.85
N VAL A 36 20.43 -2.92 14.99
CA VAL A 36 19.15 -3.51 15.39
C VAL A 36 18.02 -3.03 14.47
N GLN A 37 18.01 -1.75 14.10
CA GLN A 37 17.05 -1.18 13.15
C GLN A 37 17.17 -1.85 11.77
N SER A 38 18.39 -1.98 11.24
CA SER A 38 18.61 -2.64 9.95
C SER A 38 18.16 -4.10 9.95
N THR A 39 18.37 -4.80 11.06
CA THR A 39 17.92 -6.19 11.25
C THR A 39 16.40 -6.28 11.29
N ARG A 40 15.74 -5.35 12.01
CA ARG A 40 14.28 -5.33 12.15
C ARG A 40 13.58 -4.99 10.84
N VAL A 41 14.13 -4.07 10.05
CA VAL A 41 13.57 -3.72 8.73
C VAL A 41 13.70 -4.87 7.74
N ALA A 42 14.86 -5.54 7.70
CA ALA A 42 15.06 -6.71 6.84
C ALA A 42 14.10 -7.86 7.16
N ASP A 43 13.86 -8.14 8.45
CA ASP A 43 12.90 -9.18 8.87
C ASP A 43 11.44 -8.83 8.49
N LEU A 44 11.06 -7.56 8.58
CA LEU A 44 9.74 -7.09 8.15
C LEU A 44 9.55 -7.25 6.64
N ASP A 45 10.55 -6.91 5.83
CA ASP A 45 10.50 -7.06 4.37
C ASP A 45 10.34 -8.54 3.96
N HIS A 46 11.01 -9.45 4.65
CA HIS A 46 10.87 -10.89 4.41
C HIS A 46 9.47 -11.42 4.79
N ALA A 47 8.82 -10.87 5.81
CA ALA A 47 7.46 -11.24 6.19
C ALA A 47 6.40 -10.74 5.19
N VAL A 48 6.59 -9.52 4.65
CA VAL A 48 5.68 -8.92 3.66
C VAL A 48 5.75 -9.64 2.31
N LEU A 49 6.94 -10.05 1.87
CA LEU A 49 7.12 -10.72 0.58
C LEU A 49 6.57 -12.16 0.53
N ARG A 50 6.35 -12.82 1.68
CA ARG A 50 5.84 -14.20 1.72
C ARG A 50 4.32 -14.30 1.58
N SER A 51 3.56 -13.28 2.01
CA SER A 51 2.10 -13.22 1.81
C SER A 51 1.70 -12.50 0.50
N GLY A 52 2.53 -11.56 0.03
CA GLY A 52 2.19 -10.69 -1.10
C GLY A 52 2.14 -11.36 -2.48
N ARG A 53 3.02 -12.33 -2.77
CA ARG A 53 3.10 -12.92 -4.12
C ARG A 53 1.90 -13.80 -4.46
N SER A 54 1.34 -14.51 -3.47
CA SER A 54 0.14 -15.33 -3.67
C SER A 54 -1.12 -14.46 -3.80
N ALA A 55 -1.24 -13.42 -2.96
CA ALA A 55 -2.37 -12.48 -3.03
C ALA A 55 -2.38 -11.69 -4.36
N LEU A 56 -1.23 -11.21 -4.83
CA LEU A 56 -1.12 -10.56 -6.14
C LEU A 56 -1.53 -11.49 -7.28
N MET A 57 -1.13 -12.77 -7.26
CA MET A 57 -1.53 -13.74 -8.28
C MET A 57 -3.04 -14.03 -8.25
N LEU A 58 -3.64 -14.18 -7.07
CA LEU A 58 -5.09 -14.38 -6.91
C LEU A 58 -5.89 -13.16 -7.39
N CYS A 59 -5.49 -11.95 -7.00
CA CYS A 59 -6.15 -10.71 -7.41
C CYS A 59 -6.08 -10.51 -8.93
N THR A 60 -4.89 -10.73 -9.53
CA THR A 60 -4.72 -10.59 -10.98
C THR A 60 -5.54 -11.62 -11.75
N PHE A 61 -5.57 -12.88 -11.30
CA PHE A 61 -6.40 -13.92 -11.91
C PHE A 61 -7.90 -13.58 -11.85
N ALA A 62 -8.40 -13.17 -10.68
CA ALA A 62 -9.80 -12.79 -10.52
C ALA A 62 -10.21 -11.61 -11.44
N LEU A 63 -9.32 -10.62 -11.58
CA LEU A 63 -9.52 -9.47 -12.46
C LEU A 63 -9.61 -9.90 -13.94
N VAL A 64 -8.69 -10.76 -14.40
CA VAL A 64 -8.71 -11.30 -15.76
C VAL A 64 -10.00 -12.09 -16.03
N CYS A 65 -10.42 -12.96 -15.11
CA CYS A 65 -11.67 -13.70 -15.23
C CYS A 65 -12.89 -12.78 -15.33
N ALA A 66 -12.94 -11.71 -14.52
CA ALA A 66 -14.02 -10.73 -14.58
C ALA A 66 -14.06 -9.98 -15.92
N LEU A 67 -12.91 -9.63 -16.49
CA LEU A 67 -12.83 -9.01 -17.81
C LEU A 67 -13.31 -9.98 -18.89
N ILE A 68 -12.85 -11.23 -18.87
CA ILE A 68 -13.31 -12.24 -19.83
C ILE A 68 -14.83 -12.43 -19.76
N ALA A 69 -15.39 -12.55 -18.56
CA ALA A 69 -16.85 -12.63 -18.38
C ALA A 69 -17.57 -11.41 -18.98
N ARG A 70 -17.06 -10.20 -18.72
CA ARG A 70 -17.66 -8.96 -19.23
C ARG A 70 -17.56 -8.82 -20.76
N TYR A 71 -16.46 -9.23 -21.37
CA TYR A 71 -16.19 -8.98 -22.80
C TYR A 71 -16.56 -10.14 -23.71
N VAL A 72 -16.54 -11.38 -23.22
CA VAL A 72 -16.81 -12.57 -24.03
C VAL A 72 -18.24 -13.09 -23.81
N VAL A 73 -18.78 -13.01 -22.59
CA VAL A 73 -20.09 -13.58 -22.26
C VAL A 73 -21.22 -12.58 -22.44
N VAL A 74 -20.98 -11.28 -22.25
CA VAL A 74 -21.98 -10.23 -22.44
C VAL A 74 -21.79 -9.57 -23.81
N PRO A 75 -22.58 -9.91 -24.85
CA PRO A 75 -22.52 -9.20 -26.13
C PRO A 75 -22.93 -7.73 -25.94
N PRO A 76 -22.35 -6.78 -26.70
CA PRO A 76 -22.76 -5.38 -26.66
C PRO A 76 -24.25 -5.30 -26.99
N MET A 77 -25.00 -4.57 -26.15
CA MET A 77 -26.44 -4.39 -26.34
C MET A 77 -26.70 -3.84 -27.74
N PRO A 78 -27.72 -4.36 -28.47
CA PRO A 78 -28.07 -3.80 -29.75
C PRO A 78 -28.48 -2.33 -29.58
N PRO A 79 -28.14 -1.44 -30.54
CA PRO A 79 -28.51 -0.05 -30.45
C PRO A 79 -30.04 0.07 -30.40
N THR A 80 -30.54 0.74 -29.36
CA THR A 80 -31.96 1.04 -29.22
C THR A 80 -32.33 2.09 -30.26
N VAL A 81 -32.90 1.65 -31.38
CA VAL A 81 -33.71 2.51 -32.24
C VAL A 81 -34.99 2.85 -31.48
N SER A 82 -34.98 4.02 -30.82
CA SER A 82 -36.19 4.58 -30.21
C SER A 82 -37.20 4.88 -31.31
N PRO A 83 -38.47 4.45 -31.20
CA PRO A 83 -39.50 4.85 -32.14
C PRO A 83 -39.71 6.38 -32.06
N PRO A 84 -40.04 7.05 -33.17
CA PRO A 84 -40.32 8.48 -33.16
C PRO A 84 -41.55 8.74 -32.27
N THR A 85 -41.36 9.57 -31.26
CA THR A 85 -42.42 10.10 -30.40
C THR A 85 -43.51 10.74 -31.27
N PRO A 86 -44.79 10.31 -31.17
CA PRO A 86 -45.86 11.12 -31.73
C PRO A 86 -45.90 12.44 -30.95
N LEU A 87 -45.85 13.53 -31.72
CA LEU A 87 -46.05 14.90 -31.29
C LEU A 87 -47.45 15.02 -30.68
N ILE A 88 -47.62 14.63 -29.42
CA ILE A 88 -48.79 15.03 -28.65
C ILE A 88 -48.52 16.47 -28.25
N GLU A 89 -49.16 17.35 -29.03
CA GLU A 89 -49.25 18.79 -28.84
C GLU A 89 -49.42 19.11 -27.36
N VAL A 90 -48.33 19.61 -26.79
CA VAL A 90 -48.34 20.40 -25.58
C VAL A 90 -49.32 21.54 -25.83
N PHE A 91 -50.49 21.43 -25.22
CA PHE A 91 -51.57 22.41 -25.21
C PHE A 91 -51.00 23.78 -24.79
N LEU A 92 -50.58 24.57 -25.78
CA LEU A 92 -50.25 25.97 -25.61
C LEU A 92 -51.58 26.71 -25.36
N PRO A 93 -51.71 27.48 -24.26
CA PRO A 93 -52.84 28.38 -24.09
C PRO A 93 -52.80 29.40 -25.22
N GLN A 94 -53.88 29.51 -25.98
CA GLN A 94 -54.01 30.45 -27.08
C GLN A 94 -53.91 31.88 -26.53
N GLU A 95 -52.72 32.48 -26.71
CA GLU A 95 -52.47 33.89 -26.46
C GLU A 95 -53.29 34.74 -27.44
N ALA A 96 -53.79 35.85 -26.90
CA ALA A 96 -54.72 36.82 -27.44
C ALA A 96 -54.52 37.23 -28.91
N ALA A 97 -55.65 37.57 -29.58
CA ALA A 97 -55.65 38.55 -30.66
C ALA A 97 -56.92 39.44 -30.61
N PRO A 98 -56.79 40.77 -30.83
CA PRO A 98 -57.82 41.78 -30.58
C PRO A 98 -58.66 42.20 -31.80
N ALA A 99 -59.82 42.80 -31.48
CA ALA A 99 -60.55 43.90 -32.14
C ALA A 99 -60.78 43.89 -33.67
N LYS A 100 -62.05 43.85 -34.08
CA LYS A 100 -62.71 44.96 -34.80
C LYS A 100 -64.23 44.86 -34.70
#